data_AF-A0A3C0IYT6-F1
#
_entry.id   AF-A0A3C0IYT6-F1
#
_cell.length_a   1.000
_cell.length_b   1.000
_cell.length_c   1.000
_cell.angle_alpha   90.00
_cell.angle_beta   90.00
_cell.angle_gamma   90.00
#
_symmetry.space_group_name_H-M   'P 1'
#
loop_
_entity.id
_entity.type
_entity.pdbx_description
1 polymer ?
#
loop_
_entity_poly.entity_id
_entity_poly.type
_entity_poly.pdbx_seq_one_letter_code
_entity_poly.pdbx_strand_id
1 'polypeptide(L)'
;MFDVADAAIERDPEYIPDITVLWADETNMFQFTTEFLDKLAKSRGRDVDAAEKRLISDNIARLHALQSYPFTALEISSTVDEEQVADIFVRINSKGVTLKQADFILTLLSVFWDEGRSQLEDFCRACKAPAPPGEGPSPFNHFIEPSPDQLLRVSVGLGFRRARLRQVYSILRGK
;
A
#
# COMPACT_ATOMS: atom_id res chain seq x y z
N MET A 1 -13.59 -9.33 10.30
CA MET A 1 -13.50 -8.22 9.32
C MET A 1 -12.44 -7.27 9.85
N PHE A 2 -11.54 -6.77 9.00
CA PHE A 2 -10.63 -5.69 9.37
C PHE A 2 -11.19 -4.40 8.78
N ASP A 3 -11.13 -3.32 9.55
CA ASP A 3 -11.61 -2.01 9.12
C ASP A 3 -10.67 -0.91 9.62
N VAL A 4 -10.73 0.26 9.00
CA VAL A 4 -9.90 1.41 9.37
C VAL A 4 -10.44 2.02 10.66
N ALA A 5 -9.61 2.10 11.70
CA ALA A 5 -10.03 2.66 12.98
C ALA A 5 -10.60 4.08 12.83
N ASP A 6 -11.82 4.28 13.32
CA ASP A 6 -12.51 5.56 13.41
C ASP A 6 -13.24 5.69 14.77
N ALA A 7 -13.87 6.83 15.01
CA ALA A 7 -14.57 7.10 16.27
C ALA A 7 -15.77 6.16 16.52
N ALA A 8 -16.30 5.50 15.47
CA ALA A 8 -17.36 4.51 15.62
C ALA A 8 -16.77 3.16 16.06
N ILE A 9 -15.70 2.70 15.41
CA ILE A 9 -14.98 1.46 15.73
C ILE A 9 -14.39 1.50 17.14
N GLU A 10 -13.84 2.64 17.59
CA GLU A 10 -13.33 2.78 18.96
C GLU A 10 -14.39 2.56 20.04
N ARG A 11 -15.65 2.89 19.72
CA ARG A 11 -16.78 2.76 20.64
C ARG A 11 -17.53 1.45 20.46
N ASP A 12 -17.25 0.70 19.40
CA ASP A 12 -17.92 -0.54 19.09
C ASP A 12 -17.27 -1.71 19.88
N PRO A 13 -18.01 -2.37 20.79
CA PRO A 13 -17.51 -3.49 21.56
C PRO A 13 -17.30 -4.77 20.73
N GLU A 14 -17.74 -4.81 19.47
CA GLU A 14 -17.44 -5.91 18.55
C GLU A 14 -16.02 -5.81 17.95
N TYR A 15 -15.33 -4.68 18.14
CA TYR A 15 -13.99 -4.44 17.61
C TYR A 15 -12.92 -4.42 18.70
N ILE A 16 -11.71 -4.82 18.28
CA ILE A 16 -10.46 -4.53 18.98
C ILE A 16 -9.86 -3.32 18.27
N PRO A 17 -9.94 -2.10 18.84
CA PRO A 17 -9.56 -0.88 18.14
C PRO A 17 -8.05 -0.80 17.90
N ASP A 18 -7.27 -1.32 18.84
CA ASP A 18 -5.82 -1.44 18.73
C ASP A 18 -5.42 -2.88 19.01
N ILE A 19 -4.97 -3.57 17.96
CA ILE A 19 -4.50 -4.95 18.05
C ILE A 19 -3.07 -5.06 18.59
N THR A 20 -2.31 -3.94 18.65
CA THR A 20 -0.92 -3.95 19.13
C THR A 20 -0.82 -4.43 20.58
N VAL A 21 -1.88 -4.21 21.35
CA VAL A 21 -2.03 -4.65 22.74
C VAL A 21 -1.82 -6.16 22.91
N LEU A 22 -2.14 -6.96 21.88
CA LEU A 22 -1.99 -8.41 21.93
C LEU A 22 -0.52 -8.84 22.09
N TRP A 23 0.42 -7.98 21.69
CA TRP A 23 1.85 -8.27 21.68
C TRP A 23 2.65 -7.45 22.70
N ALA A 24 1.99 -6.73 23.60
CA ALA A 24 2.65 -6.08 24.72
C ALA A 24 3.12 -7.13 25.75
N ASP A 25 4.28 -6.89 26.38
CA ASP A 25 4.93 -7.86 27.29
C ASP A 25 4.06 -8.19 28.51
N GLU A 26 3.26 -7.23 28.96
CA GLU A 26 2.34 -7.34 30.08
C GLU A 26 1.00 -8.03 29.74
N THR A 27 0.70 -8.26 28.46
CA THR A 27 -0.60 -8.78 28.04
C THR A 27 -0.72 -10.27 28.29
N ASN A 28 -1.65 -10.65 29.16
CA ASN A 28 -2.07 -12.04 29.30
C ASN A 28 -3.19 -12.37 28.29
N MET A 29 -2.89 -13.21 27.30
CA MET A 29 -3.83 -13.57 26.23
C MET A 29 -5.13 -14.21 26.70
N PHE A 30 -5.09 -15.01 27.79
CA PHE A 30 -6.29 -15.63 28.35
C PHE A 30 -7.20 -14.59 28.99
N GLN A 31 -6.61 -13.70 29.79
CA GLN A 31 -7.32 -12.58 30.42
C GLN A 31 -7.93 -11.66 29.36
N PHE A 32 -7.14 -11.23 28.36
CA PHE A 32 -7.61 -10.38 27.28
C PHE A 32 -8.81 -10.99 26.55
N THR A 33 -8.73 -12.27 26.19
CA THR A 33 -9.81 -12.96 25.47
C THR A 33 -11.09 -13.04 26.31
N THR A 34 -10.95 -13.32 27.61
CA THR A 34 -12.10 -13.41 28.53
C THR A 34 -12.73 -12.04 28.74
N GLU A 35 -11.94 -10.99 28.94
CA GLU A 35 -12.42 -9.61 29.07
C GLU A 35 -13.14 -9.12 27.80
N PHE A 36 -12.62 -9.48 26.63
CA PHE A 36 -13.27 -9.18 25.34
C PHE A 36 -14.64 -9.86 25.23
N LEU A 37 -14.73 -11.16 25.53
CA LEU A 37 -15.98 -11.91 25.51
C LEU A 37 -17.01 -11.37 26.51
N ASP A 38 -16.55 -10.96 27.70
CA ASP A 38 -17.41 -10.36 28.74
C ASP A 38 -17.95 -8.99 28.31
N LYS A 39 -17.10 -8.15 27.70
CA LYS A 39 -17.51 -6.85 27.13
C LYS A 39 -18.55 -7.04 26.02
N LEU A 40 -18.32 -8.01 25.14
CA LEU A 40 -19.22 -8.35 24.05
C LEU A 40 -20.58 -8.84 24.56
N ALA A 41 -20.59 -9.76 25.54
CA ALA A 41 -21.81 -10.28 26.16
C ALA A 41 -22.62 -9.16 26.82
N LYS A 42 -21.96 -8.28 27.59
CA LYS A 42 -22.59 -7.12 28.23
C LYS A 42 -23.22 -6.18 27.21
N SER A 43 -22.51 -5.86 26.13
CA SER A 43 -23.05 -4.97 25.10
C SER A 43 -24.24 -5.55 24.36
N ARG A 44 -24.25 -6.87 24.13
CA ARG A 44 -25.33 -7.54 23.39
C ARG A 44 -26.54 -7.85 24.27
N GLY A 45 -26.42 -7.73 25.60
CA GLY A 45 -27.47 -8.09 26.55
C GLY A 45 -27.81 -9.58 26.56
N ARG A 46 -26.93 -10.42 26.01
CA ARG A 46 -27.05 -11.88 25.97
C ARG A 46 -25.68 -12.52 26.13
N ASP A 47 -25.68 -13.73 26.66
CA ASP A 47 -24.45 -14.52 26.74
C ASP A 47 -23.97 -14.91 25.32
N VAL A 48 -22.64 -14.98 25.16
CA VAL A 48 -22.02 -15.46 23.92
C VAL A 48 -22.02 -16.99 23.97
N ASP A 49 -22.57 -17.64 22.95
CA ASP A 49 -22.69 -19.10 22.96
C ASP A 49 -21.32 -19.79 22.84
N ALA A 50 -21.28 -21.09 23.15
CA ALA A 50 -20.03 -21.83 23.20
C ALA A 50 -19.30 -21.91 21.85
N ALA A 51 -20.04 -21.97 20.73
CA ALA A 51 -19.45 -22.04 19.40
C ALA A 51 -18.83 -20.68 19.02
N GLU A 52 -19.53 -19.59 19.33
CA GLU A 52 -19.06 -18.22 19.11
C GLU A 52 -17.86 -17.89 20.00
N LYS A 53 -17.90 -18.25 21.30
CA LYS A 53 -16.76 -18.10 22.22
C LYS A 53 -15.50 -18.79 21.69
N ARG A 54 -15.66 -20.02 21.18
CA ARG A 54 -14.56 -20.77 20.57
C ARG A 54 -14.02 -20.09 19.32
N LEU A 55 -14.90 -19.68 18.41
CA LEU A 55 -14.52 -19.00 17.17
C LEU A 55 -13.73 -17.71 17.44
N ILE A 56 -14.22 -16.88 18.38
CA ILE A 56 -13.56 -15.63 18.77
C ILE A 56 -12.18 -15.91 19.37
N SER A 57 -12.10 -16.86 20.30
CA SER A 57 -10.84 -17.25 20.96
C SER A 57 -9.81 -17.77 19.95
N ASP A 58 -10.24 -18.64 19.03
CA ASP A 58 -9.37 -19.19 17.98
C ASP A 58 -8.86 -18.08 17.04
N ASN A 59 -9.70 -17.10 16.71
CA ASN A 59 -9.30 -15.97 15.85
C ASN A 59 -8.31 -15.04 16.56
N ILE A 60 -8.52 -14.72 17.84
CA ILE A 60 -7.59 -13.92 18.64
C ILE A 60 -6.23 -14.65 18.78
N ALA A 61 -6.25 -15.96 19.00
CA ALA A 61 -5.03 -16.76 19.08
C ALA A 61 -4.26 -16.77 17.74
N ARG A 62 -4.97 -16.89 16.60
CA ARG A 62 -4.36 -16.79 15.26
C ARG A 62 -3.78 -15.41 15.01
N LEU A 63 -4.45 -14.36 15.45
CA LEU A 63 -3.95 -12.99 15.35
C LEU A 63 -2.66 -12.84 16.14
N HIS A 64 -2.63 -13.26 17.41
CA HIS A 64 -1.41 -13.24 18.22
C HIS A 64 -0.25 -14.02 17.58
N ALA A 65 -0.54 -15.16 16.95
CA ALA A 65 0.46 -16.00 16.28
C ALA A 65 1.10 -15.36 15.02
N LEU A 66 0.69 -14.16 14.59
CA LEU A 66 1.35 -13.47 13.47
C LEU A 66 2.84 -13.20 13.71
N GLN A 67 3.29 -13.08 14.98
CA GLN A 67 4.72 -12.93 15.29
C GLN A 67 5.58 -14.12 14.84
N SER A 68 4.99 -15.33 14.82
CA SER A 68 5.67 -16.54 14.36
C SER A 68 5.33 -16.90 12.92
N TYR A 69 4.62 -16.02 12.21
CA TYR A 69 4.30 -16.22 10.81
C TYR A 69 5.58 -16.15 9.97
N PRO A 70 5.93 -17.22 9.23
CA PRO A 70 7.15 -17.23 8.43
C PRO A 70 7.00 -16.27 7.26
N PHE A 71 7.80 -15.20 7.25
CA PHE A 71 7.96 -14.35 6.09
C PHE A 71 8.95 -14.99 5.12
N THR A 72 8.46 -15.45 3.97
CA THR A 72 9.34 -15.84 2.87
C THR A 72 9.79 -14.57 2.15
N ALA A 73 10.95 -14.06 2.51
CA ALA A 73 11.64 -13.05 1.72
C ALA A 73 12.46 -13.75 0.64
N LEU A 74 12.22 -13.40 -0.62
CA LEU A 74 13.08 -13.79 -1.74
C LEU A 74 13.97 -12.60 -2.06
N GLU A 75 15.27 -12.75 -1.86
CA GLU A 75 16.26 -11.72 -2.22
C GLU A 75 16.73 -11.95 -3.65
N ILE A 76 16.80 -10.87 -4.43
CA ILE A 76 17.33 -10.90 -5.79
C ILE A 76 18.84 -10.70 -5.71
N SER A 77 19.62 -11.57 -6.34
CA SER A 77 21.08 -11.42 -6.37
C SER A 77 21.48 -10.08 -6.99
N SER A 78 22.49 -9.42 -6.42
CA SER A 78 23.03 -8.15 -6.93
C SER A 78 23.70 -8.27 -8.31
N THR A 79 23.90 -9.50 -8.80
CA THR A 79 24.46 -9.80 -10.13
C THR A 79 23.39 -9.94 -11.21
N VAL A 80 22.11 -9.83 -10.85
CA VAL A 80 20.98 -9.95 -11.78
C VAL A 80 20.90 -8.68 -12.62
N ASP A 81 20.67 -8.84 -13.91
CA ASP A 81 20.53 -7.73 -14.83
C ASP A 81 19.17 -7.00 -14.64
N GLU A 82 19.12 -5.75 -15.07
CA GLU A 82 17.94 -4.88 -14.97
C GLU A 82 16.69 -5.47 -15.67
N GLU A 83 16.89 -6.25 -16.75
CA GLU A 83 15.82 -6.92 -17.50
C GLU A 83 15.13 -8.01 -16.67
N GLN A 84 15.91 -8.84 -15.98
CA GLN A 84 15.41 -9.89 -15.10
C GLN A 84 14.72 -9.30 -13.85
N VAL A 85 15.24 -8.21 -13.30
CA VAL A 85 14.57 -7.48 -12.19
C VAL A 85 13.20 -6.98 -12.64
N ALA A 86 13.11 -6.37 -13.81
CA ALA A 86 11.85 -5.92 -14.38
C ALA A 86 10.86 -7.08 -14.61
N ASP A 87 11.34 -8.21 -15.12
CA ASP A 87 10.52 -9.41 -15.35
C ASP A 87 9.95 -10.02 -14.05
N ILE A 88 10.78 -10.08 -13.01
CA ILE A 88 10.34 -10.48 -11.66
C ILE A 88 9.24 -9.52 -11.18
N PHE A 89 9.47 -8.21 -11.33
CA PHE A 89 8.51 -7.18 -10.93
C PHE A 89 7.17 -7.32 -11.68
N VAL A 90 7.19 -7.54 -12.99
CA VAL A 90 6.00 -7.82 -13.80
C VAL A 90 5.27 -9.05 -13.26
N ARG A 91 5.98 -10.16 -13.02
CA ARG A 91 5.39 -11.44 -12.63
C ARG A 91 4.71 -11.35 -11.28
N ILE A 92 5.35 -10.73 -10.28
CA ILE A 92 4.80 -10.54 -8.94
C ILE A 92 3.50 -9.73 -9.02
N ASN A 93 3.52 -8.59 -9.71
CA ASN A 93 2.35 -7.72 -9.81
C ASN A 93 1.25 -8.26 -10.74
N SER A 94 1.55 -9.20 -11.62
CA SER A 94 0.57 -9.78 -12.54
C SER A 94 -0.36 -10.83 -11.91
N LYS A 95 -0.02 -11.38 -10.74
CA LYS A 95 -0.81 -12.42 -10.06
C LYS A 95 -1.77 -11.89 -8.98
N GLY A 96 -1.66 -10.62 -8.61
CA GLY A 96 -2.50 -9.97 -7.60
C GLY A 96 -3.43 -8.92 -8.20
N VAL A 97 -3.19 -7.66 -7.86
CA VAL A 97 -3.89 -6.48 -8.41
C VAL A 97 -3.15 -6.00 -9.66
N THR A 98 -3.86 -5.82 -10.78
CA THR A 98 -3.28 -5.25 -12.00
C THR A 98 -2.67 -3.87 -11.71
N LEU A 99 -1.34 -3.77 -11.70
CA LEU A 99 -0.64 -2.48 -11.68
C LEU A 99 -1.22 -1.58 -12.76
N LYS A 100 -1.49 -0.31 -12.44
CA LYS A 100 -1.85 0.66 -13.47
C LYS A 100 -0.66 0.76 -14.43
N GLN A 101 -0.93 0.83 -15.74
CA GLN A 101 0.10 0.89 -16.78
C GLN A 101 1.18 1.95 -16.52
N ALA A 102 0.81 3.05 -15.86
CA ALA A 102 1.74 4.11 -15.51
C ALA A 102 2.67 3.73 -14.37
N ASP A 103 2.17 3.07 -13.32
CA ASP A 103 2.99 2.60 -12.19
C ASP A 103 4.04 1.60 -12.66
N PHE A 104 3.68 0.75 -13.62
CA PHE A 104 4.62 -0.16 -14.26
C PHE A 104 5.74 0.59 -14.99
N ILE A 105 5.39 1.56 -15.85
CA ILE A 105 6.39 2.32 -16.61
C ILE A 105 7.25 3.18 -15.67
N LEU A 106 6.66 3.79 -14.64
CA LEU A 106 7.40 4.53 -13.60
C LEU A 106 8.37 3.61 -12.85
N THR A 107 8.02 2.34 -12.64
CA THR A 107 8.94 1.36 -12.05
C THR A 107 10.07 1.02 -13.02
N LEU A 108 9.76 0.79 -14.30
CA LEU A 108 10.80 0.57 -15.31
C LEU A 108 11.74 1.78 -15.42
N LEU A 109 11.22 3.01 -15.30
CA LEU A 109 12.07 4.19 -15.21
C LEU A 109 13.01 4.10 -14.00
N SER A 110 12.56 3.72 -12.81
CA SER A 110 13.47 3.53 -11.66
C SER A 110 14.60 2.52 -11.92
N VAL A 111 14.34 1.51 -12.76
CA VAL A 111 15.32 0.46 -13.07
C VAL A 111 16.30 0.92 -14.15
N PHE A 112 15.80 1.43 -15.27
CA PHE A 112 16.59 1.71 -16.47
C PHE A 112 16.96 3.18 -16.66
N TRP A 113 16.26 4.10 -15.98
CA TRP A 113 16.45 5.55 -16.11
C TRP A 113 15.93 6.33 -14.89
N ASP A 114 16.58 6.12 -13.74
CA ASP A 114 16.16 6.70 -12.45
C ASP A 114 16.05 8.23 -12.51
N GLU A 115 17.03 8.89 -13.13
CA GLU A 115 17.05 10.34 -13.36
C GLU A 115 15.75 10.86 -14.02
N GLY A 116 15.23 10.15 -15.02
CA GLY A 116 14.00 10.54 -15.71
C GLY A 116 12.78 10.43 -14.81
N ARG A 117 12.76 9.48 -13.88
CA ARG A 117 11.72 9.39 -12.85
C ARG A 117 11.85 10.53 -11.84
N SER A 118 13.06 10.78 -11.32
CA SER A 118 13.30 11.85 -10.35
C SER A 118 12.84 13.20 -10.89
N GLN A 119 13.11 13.49 -12.16
CA GLN A 119 12.64 14.72 -12.82
C GLN A 119 11.12 14.87 -12.82
N LEU A 120 10.36 13.78 -13.02
CA LEU A 120 8.90 13.80 -12.94
C LEU A 120 8.43 14.07 -11.50
N GLU A 121 9.03 13.39 -10.53
CA GLU A 121 8.68 13.53 -9.11
C GLU A 121 9.02 14.92 -8.55
N ASP A 122 10.17 15.46 -8.93
CA ASP A 122 10.62 16.78 -8.51
C ASP A 122 9.77 17.88 -9.13
N PHE A 123 9.37 17.75 -10.40
CA PHE A 123 8.41 18.68 -11.01
C PHE A 123 7.08 18.65 -10.27
N CYS A 124 6.52 17.47 -9.99
CA CYS A 124 5.30 17.32 -9.21
C CYS A 124 5.42 17.93 -7.81
N ARG A 125 6.58 17.79 -7.16
CA ARG A 125 6.86 18.38 -5.84
C ARG A 125 6.88 19.90 -5.92
N ALA A 126 7.56 20.46 -6.93
CA ALA A 126 7.64 21.90 -7.15
C ALA A 126 6.28 22.53 -7.50
N CYS A 127 5.33 21.77 -8.06
CA CYS A 127 3.97 22.26 -8.31
C CYS A 127 3.16 22.51 -7.03
N LYS A 128 3.56 21.98 -5.87
CA LYS A 128 2.77 22.05 -4.62
C LYS A 128 3.01 23.32 -3.80
N ALA A 129 4.12 23.99 -4.02
CA ALA A 129 4.48 25.18 -3.25
C ALA A 129 4.97 26.30 -4.18
N PRO A 130 4.56 27.57 -3.94
CA PRO A 130 5.10 28.69 -4.68
C PRO A 130 6.61 28.82 -4.42
N ALA A 131 7.35 29.30 -5.44
CA ALA A 131 8.75 29.60 -5.23
C ALA A 131 8.93 30.69 -4.15
N PRO A 132 10.01 30.60 -3.34
CA PRO A 132 10.45 31.67 -2.47
C PRO A 132 10.54 33.03 -3.19
N PRO A 133 10.32 34.15 -2.48
CA PRO A 133 10.48 35.48 -3.06
C PRO A 133 11.87 35.67 -3.65
N GLY A 134 11.94 35.93 -4.96
CA GLY A 134 13.20 36.19 -5.67
C GLY A 134 13.77 35.01 -6.49
N GLU A 135 13.20 33.80 -6.39
CA GLU A 135 13.69 32.62 -7.14
C GLU A 135 13.14 32.48 -8.57
N GLY A 136 12.38 33.45 -9.07
CA GLY A 136 11.91 33.47 -10.45
C GLY A 136 10.67 32.59 -10.70
N PRO A 137 10.41 32.21 -11.98
CA PRO A 137 9.22 31.44 -12.34
C PRO A 137 9.22 30.03 -11.76
N SER A 138 8.08 29.58 -11.24
CA SER A 138 7.87 28.24 -10.66
C SER A 138 6.78 27.47 -11.41
N PRO A 139 6.83 26.12 -11.43
CA PRO A 139 5.75 25.28 -11.95
C PRO A 139 4.51 25.22 -11.02
N PHE A 140 4.51 25.94 -9.89
CA PHE A 140 3.36 26.08 -9.00
C PHE A 140 2.12 26.58 -9.73
N ASN A 141 0.98 25.92 -9.48
CA ASN A 141 -0.30 26.28 -10.09
C ASN A 141 -1.44 26.10 -9.08
N HIS A 142 -2.34 27.09 -9.01
CA HIS A 142 -3.49 27.05 -8.09
C HIS A 142 -4.59 26.06 -8.48
N PHE A 143 -4.59 25.58 -9.72
CA PHE A 143 -5.66 24.75 -10.29
C PHE A 143 -5.22 23.32 -10.61
N ILE A 144 -3.93 23.08 -10.80
CA ILE A 144 -3.39 21.81 -11.28
C ILE A 144 -2.21 21.39 -10.41
N GLU A 145 -2.36 20.24 -9.76
CA GLU A 145 -1.27 19.55 -9.05
C GLU A 145 -1.05 18.20 -9.74
N PRO A 146 -0.14 18.12 -10.74
CA PRO A 146 0.01 16.91 -11.51
C PRO A 146 0.68 15.82 -10.68
N SER A 147 0.31 14.57 -10.94
CA SER A 147 1.01 13.38 -10.44
C SER A 147 2.00 12.83 -11.48
N PRO A 148 3.03 12.05 -11.07
CA PRO A 148 4.01 11.50 -12.00
C PRO A 148 3.39 10.67 -13.12
N ASP A 149 2.30 9.95 -12.87
CA ASP A 149 1.59 9.17 -13.89
C ASP A 149 0.90 10.05 -14.95
N GLN A 150 0.44 11.25 -14.57
CA GLN A 150 -0.16 12.20 -15.49
C GLN A 150 0.90 12.85 -16.37
N LEU A 151 2.02 13.26 -15.78
CA LEU A 151 3.16 13.81 -16.53
C LEU A 151 3.71 12.76 -17.50
N LEU A 152 3.86 11.51 -17.06
CA LEU A 152 4.31 10.42 -17.91
C LEU A 152 3.39 10.22 -19.13
N ARG A 153 2.07 10.32 -18.97
CA ARG A 153 1.13 10.25 -20.11
C ARG A 153 1.36 11.38 -21.11
N VAL A 154 1.63 12.58 -20.63
CA VAL A 154 1.95 13.74 -21.48
C VAL A 154 3.28 13.52 -22.19
N SER A 155 4.31 13.07 -21.49
CA SER A 155 5.63 12.75 -22.06
C SER A 155 5.54 11.68 -23.15
N VAL A 156 4.76 10.62 -22.92
CA VAL A 156 4.47 9.59 -23.93
C VAL A 156 3.70 10.16 -25.11
N GLY A 157 2.66 10.97 -24.84
CA GLY A 157 1.87 11.61 -25.88
C GLY A 157 2.70 12.54 -26.77
N LEU A 158 3.67 13.26 -26.19
CA LEU A 158 4.59 14.11 -26.92
C LEU A 158 5.62 13.29 -27.70
N GLY A 159 6.33 12.38 -27.03
CA GLY A 159 7.42 11.61 -27.61
C GLY A 159 7.00 10.63 -28.71
N PHE A 160 5.79 10.06 -28.61
CA PHE A 160 5.27 9.08 -29.56
C PHE A 160 4.13 9.62 -30.44
N ARG A 161 4.10 10.94 -30.70
CA ARG A 161 3.13 11.58 -31.61
C ARG A 161 1.67 11.19 -31.34
N ARG A 162 1.21 11.41 -30.10
CA ARG A 162 -0.14 11.09 -29.57
C ARG A 162 -0.39 9.61 -29.27
N ALA A 163 0.66 8.82 -29.02
CA ALA A 163 0.45 7.45 -28.56
C ALA A 163 -0.23 7.42 -27.19
N ARG A 164 -1.02 6.36 -26.98
CA ARG A 164 -1.61 6.07 -25.68
C ARG A 164 -0.61 5.30 -24.83
N LEU A 165 -0.68 5.51 -23.51
CA LEU A 165 0.16 4.80 -22.54
C LEU A 165 0.15 3.26 -22.74
N ARG A 166 -1.00 2.68 -23.10
CA ARG A 166 -1.14 1.25 -23.44
C ARG A 166 -0.22 0.78 -24.58
N GLN A 167 0.06 1.63 -25.56
CA GLN A 167 0.91 1.28 -26.70
C GLN A 167 2.38 1.22 -26.28
N VAL A 168 2.85 2.21 -25.52
CA VAL A 168 4.21 2.19 -24.95
C VAL A 168 4.37 1.03 -23.97
N TYR A 169 3.35 0.76 -23.15
CA TYR A 169 3.32 -0.42 -22.29
C TYR A 169 3.47 -1.73 -23.07
N SER A 170 2.81 -1.88 -24.23
CA SER A 170 2.95 -3.09 -25.08
C SER A 170 4.36 -3.24 -25.61
N ILE A 171 4.94 -2.15 -26.14
CA ILE A 171 6.31 -2.09 -26.66
C ILE A 171 7.31 -2.51 -25.59
N LEU A 172 7.21 -1.93 -24.38
CA LEU A 172 8.10 -2.25 -23.26
C LEU A 172 7.94 -3.70 -22.75
N ARG A 173 6.81 -4.35 -23.05
CA ARG A 173 6.59 -5.77 -22.76
C ARG A 173 7.03 -6.71 -23.89
N GLY A 174 7.59 -6.17 -24.98
CA GLY A 174 7.95 -6.94 -26.17
C GLY A 174 6.74 -7.54 -26.91
N LYS A 175 5.56 -6.92 -26.81
CA LYS A 175 4.30 -7.38 -27.44
C LYS A 175 3.77 -6.41 -28.47
#